data_AF-A0A0L0CAS4-F1
#
_entry.id   AF-A0A0L0CAS4-F1
#
_cell.length_a   1.000
_cell.length_b   1.000
_cell.length_c   1.000
_cell.angle_alpha   90.00
_cell.angle_beta   90.00
_cell.angle_gamma   90.00
#
_symmetry.space_group_name_H-M   'P 1'
#
loop_
_entity.id
_entity.type
_entity.pdbx_description
1 polymer ?
#
loop_
_entity_poly.entity_id
_entity_poly.type
_entity_poly.pdbx_seq_one_letter_code
_entity_poly.pdbx_strand_id
1 'polypeptide(L)'
;MNKKKVRDVDIFQRTLCCNPIREKENEIEIFESEATEFEEDAEELIVSEDEKLDIKQLMEDLDCMKRRIQLIQLRLKLPTDECPEEECLDYEVLLNCSKNKEICTLQKNQHMLQHQIKELVKCNKIAKEQIKVLQLNMCEKNNEILELRELVKTLMEWKNTLDHEFGKCLERFEYLKHVKAEWRDVNEKIEEQNKCLSTFKESFVGKACFLQEKKSFIDAINEIKEMLKELFQYQFERFASLEQRLQKGD
;
A
#
# COMPACT_ATOMS: atom_id res chain seq x y z
N MET A 1 -15.36 -36.41 33.27
CA MET A 1 -14.00 -36.80 32.83
C MET A 1 -13.26 -35.54 32.40
N ASN A 2 -12.21 -35.19 33.13
CA ASN A 2 -11.52 -33.90 33.07
C ASN A 2 -10.49 -33.86 31.92
N LYS A 3 -10.62 -32.89 31.01
CA LYS A 3 -9.58 -32.55 30.03
C LYS A 3 -8.52 -31.66 30.72
N LYS A 4 -7.40 -32.25 31.10
CA LYS A 4 -6.17 -31.53 31.49
C LYS A 4 -5.58 -30.89 30.22
N LYS A 5 -5.75 -29.57 30.06
CA LYS A 5 -4.93 -28.77 29.13
C LYS A 5 -3.51 -28.69 29.71
N VAL A 6 -2.55 -29.10 28.89
CA VAL A 6 -1.11 -29.01 29.11
C VAL A 6 -0.73 -27.55 29.34
N ARG A 7 -0.20 -27.26 30.52
CA ARG A 7 0.47 -25.99 30.87
C ARG A 7 1.97 -26.25 30.78
N ASP A 8 2.57 -26.02 29.61
CA ASP A 8 4.02 -26.15 29.40
C ASP A 8 4.61 -24.96 28.62
N VAL A 9 4.21 -23.72 28.96
CA VAL A 9 4.85 -22.50 28.38
C VAL A 9 5.09 -21.40 29.45
N ASP A 10 5.27 -21.75 30.72
CA ASP A 10 5.40 -20.75 31.80
C ASP A 10 6.67 -20.87 32.67
N ILE A 11 7.70 -21.53 32.16
CA ILE A 11 9.01 -21.58 32.85
C ILE A 11 9.93 -20.43 32.41
N PHE A 12 9.74 -19.87 31.21
CA PHE A 12 10.60 -18.79 30.69
C PHE A 12 10.19 -17.37 31.15
N GLN A 13 8.97 -17.16 31.63
CA GLN A 13 8.53 -15.83 32.10
C GLN A 13 8.99 -15.48 33.54
N ARG A 14 9.47 -16.45 34.34
CA ARG A 14 9.73 -16.22 35.78
C ARG A 14 11.17 -15.88 36.16
N THR A 15 12.15 -16.01 35.26
CA THR A 15 13.58 -15.82 35.61
C THR A 15 14.29 -14.74 34.81
N LEU A 16 13.59 -14.01 33.95
CA LEU A 16 14.14 -12.92 33.16
C LEU A 16 13.30 -11.67 33.32
N CYS A 17 13.15 -11.22 34.57
CA CYS A 17 12.71 -9.85 34.83
C CYS A 17 13.88 -8.89 34.51
N CYS A 18 14.12 -8.67 33.22
CA CYS A 18 14.50 -7.34 32.79
C CYS A 18 13.33 -6.46 33.17
N ASN A 19 13.45 -5.66 34.24
CA ASN A 19 12.34 -4.82 34.70
C ASN A 19 11.76 -4.06 33.50
N PRO A 20 10.54 -4.42 33.05
CA PRO A 20 9.93 -3.74 31.94
C PRO A 20 9.46 -2.39 32.46
N ILE A 21 9.81 -1.32 31.74
CA ILE A 21 9.03 -0.09 31.79
C ILE A 21 7.59 -0.52 31.46
N ARG A 22 6.67 -0.28 32.39
CA ARG A 22 5.25 -0.60 32.23
C ARG A 22 4.67 0.27 31.13
N GLU A 23 4.69 -0.21 29.90
CA GLU A 23 3.81 0.30 28.87
C GLU A 23 2.45 -0.36 29.05
N LYS A 24 1.45 0.47 29.32
CA LYS A 24 0.06 0.06 29.43
C LYS A 24 -0.36 -0.46 28.06
N GLU A 25 -0.70 -1.74 27.99
CA GLU A 25 -1.47 -2.29 26.88
C GLU A 25 -2.81 -1.53 26.83
N ASN A 26 -2.96 -0.63 25.87
CA ASN A 26 -4.28 -0.12 25.51
C ASN A 26 -4.96 -1.24 24.73
N GLU A 27 -6.02 -1.79 25.33
CA GLU A 27 -6.98 -2.68 24.68
C GLU A 27 -7.44 -2.03 23.37
N ILE A 28 -7.12 -2.67 22.25
CA ILE A 28 -7.71 -2.33 20.96
C ILE A 28 -9.11 -2.92 20.97
N GLU A 29 -10.11 -2.10 21.27
CA GLU A 29 -11.52 -2.41 21.02
C GLU A 29 -11.71 -2.61 19.51
N ILE A 30 -11.81 -3.87 19.10
CA ILE A 30 -12.27 -4.26 17.77
C ILE A 30 -13.76 -3.92 17.72
N PHE A 31 -14.10 -2.84 17.02
CA PHE A 31 -15.49 -2.53 16.68
C PHE A 31 -16.07 -3.67 15.84
N GLU A 32 -17.01 -4.42 16.41
CA GLU A 32 -17.99 -5.20 15.65
C GLU A 32 -18.96 -4.23 14.98
N SER A 33 -18.75 -3.95 13.69
CA SER A 33 -19.76 -3.29 12.86
C SER A 33 -20.64 -4.36 12.20
N GLU A 34 -21.86 -4.49 12.72
CA GLU A 34 -22.98 -5.21 12.12
C GLU A 34 -23.40 -4.59 10.77
N ALA A 35 -23.57 -5.49 9.80
CA ALA A 35 -24.56 -5.51 8.72
C ALA A 35 -24.64 -4.32 7.73
N THR A 36 -24.26 -4.60 6.48
CA THR A 36 -25.14 -4.38 5.33
C THR A 36 -24.94 -5.49 4.31
N GLU A 37 -26.00 -6.27 4.10
CA GLU A 37 -26.18 -7.17 2.96
C GLU A 37 -26.24 -6.35 1.67
N PHE A 38 -25.35 -6.66 0.72
CA PHE A 38 -25.53 -6.34 -0.69
C PHE A 38 -25.05 -7.55 -1.49
N GLU A 39 -26.00 -8.22 -2.13
CA GLU A 39 -25.76 -9.24 -3.16
C GLU A 39 -25.38 -8.58 -4.49
N GLU A 40 -24.71 -9.37 -5.33
CA GLU A 40 -24.37 -9.17 -6.76
C GLU A 40 -23.27 -8.10 -7.01
N ASP A 41 -22.12 -8.38 -7.64
CA ASP A 41 -21.88 -9.22 -8.82
C ASP A 41 -20.39 -9.62 -8.92
N ALA A 42 -20.13 -10.59 -9.78
CA ALA A 42 -18.84 -11.20 -10.06
C ALA A 42 -17.69 -10.20 -10.33
N GLU A 43 -16.66 -10.23 -9.47
CA GLU A 43 -15.33 -9.77 -9.83
C GLU A 43 -14.28 -10.85 -9.53
N GLU A 44 -13.46 -11.07 -10.54
CA GLU A 44 -12.43 -12.09 -10.63
C GLU A 44 -11.48 -12.03 -9.43
N LEU A 45 -11.33 -13.18 -8.77
CA LEU A 45 -10.21 -13.47 -7.90
C LEU A 45 -8.91 -13.33 -8.70
N ILE A 46 -8.34 -12.14 -8.72
CA ILE A 46 -6.91 -11.94 -8.96
C ILE A 46 -6.21 -12.47 -7.70
N VAL A 47 -6.03 -13.79 -7.67
CA VAL A 47 -5.03 -14.43 -6.83
C VAL A 47 -3.69 -13.86 -7.29
N SER A 48 -3.17 -12.90 -6.54
CA SER A 48 -1.81 -12.41 -6.75
C SER A 48 -0.85 -13.57 -6.46
N GLU A 49 -0.43 -14.24 -7.53
CA GLU A 49 0.79 -15.03 -7.52
C GLU A 49 1.95 -14.15 -7.05
N ASP A 50 2.85 -14.78 -6.29
CA ASP A 50 4.21 -14.34 -5.99
C ASP A 50 4.46 -13.49 -4.72
N GLU A 51 4.12 -14.04 -3.55
CA GLU A 51 5.18 -14.18 -2.53
C GLU A 51 6.10 -15.32 -2.96
N LYS A 52 6.87 -15.10 -4.04
CA LYS A 52 8.05 -15.93 -4.33
C LYS A 52 9.07 -15.60 -3.23
N LEU A 53 8.90 -16.27 -2.08
CA LEU A 53 9.96 -16.44 -1.09
C LEU A 53 11.25 -16.69 -1.88
N ASP A 54 12.22 -15.79 -1.77
CA ASP A 54 13.47 -15.91 -2.52
C ASP A 54 14.21 -17.14 -2.00
N ILE A 55 13.95 -18.29 -2.61
CA ILE A 55 14.50 -19.59 -2.24
C ILE A 55 16.03 -19.53 -2.20
N LYS A 56 16.63 -18.66 -3.03
CA LYS A 56 18.08 -18.46 -3.03
C LYS A 56 18.55 -17.81 -1.74
N GLN A 57 17.86 -16.78 -1.28
CA GLN A 57 18.18 -16.10 -0.03
C GLN A 57 17.98 -17.02 1.19
N LEU A 58 16.91 -17.83 1.18
CA LEU A 58 16.68 -18.84 2.21
C LEU A 58 17.77 -19.92 2.24
N MET A 59 18.26 -20.33 1.07
CA MET A 59 19.38 -21.27 0.94
C MET A 59 20.69 -20.70 1.46
N GLU A 60 20.98 -19.43 1.17
CA GLU A 60 22.17 -18.73 1.68
C GLU A 60 22.16 -18.61 3.21
N ASP A 61 21.01 -18.29 3.81
CA ASP A 61 20.83 -18.22 5.25
C ASP A 61 21.03 -19.59 5.92
N LEU A 62 20.49 -20.66 5.31
CA LEU A 62 20.69 -22.03 5.79
C LEU A 62 22.15 -22.47 5.73
N ASP A 63 22.87 -22.13 4.66
CA ASP A 63 24.29 -22.45 4.54
C ASP A 63 25.14 -21.65 5.55
N CYS A 64 24.78 -20.39 5.83
CA CYS A 64 25.41 -19.60 6.87
C CYS A 64 25.21 -20.22 8.27
N MET A 65 23.98 -20.64 8.59
CA MET A 65 23.69 -21.34 9.84
C MET A 65 24.43 -22.68 9.95
N LYS A 66 24.50 -23.44 8.87
CA LYS A 66 25.24 -24.71 8.80
C LYS A 66 26.72 -24.52 9.10
N ARG A 67 27.37 -23.51 8.49
CA ARG A 67 28.78 -23.16 8.77
C ARG A 67 28.99 -22.78 10.24
N ARG A 68 28.07 -22.00 10.82
CA ARG A 68 28.12 -21.60 12.23
C ARG A 68 27.99 -22.81 13.17
N ILE A 69 27.08 -23.74 12.88
CA ILE A 69 26.93 -24.98 13.64
C ILE A 69 28.18 -25.84 13.53
N GLN A 70 28.77 -25.97 12.34
CA GLN A 70 30.02 -26.71 12.14
C GLN A 70 31.18 -26.11 12.95
N LEU A 71 31.30 -24.78 13.00
CA LEU A 71 32.28 -24.07 13.84
C LEU A 71 32.05 -24.32 15.34
N ILE A 72 30.80 -24.31 15.79
CA ILE A 72 30.44 -24.62 17.18
C ILE A 72 30.77 -26.09 17.49
N GLN A 73 30.42 -27.01 16.60
CA GLN A 73 30.75 -28.43 16.74
C GLN A 73 32.26 -28.67 16.76
N LEU A 74 33.05 -27.94 15.96
CA LEU A 74 34.52 -27.97 16.01
C LEU A 74 35.05 -27.45 17.34
N ARG A 75 34.47 -26.37 17.88
CA ARG A 75 34.84 -25.85 19.20
C ARG A 75 34.45 -26.78 20.36
N LEU A 76 33.34 -27.50 20.23
CA LEU A 76 32.89 -28.51 21.20
C LEU A 76 33.66 -29.83 21.06
N LYS A 77 34.15 -30.15 19.85
CA LYS A 77 35.01 -31.30 19.54
C LYS A 77 36.49 -31.01 19.70
N LEU A 78 36.88 -29.78 20.07
CA LEU A 78 38.20 -29.59 20.63
C LEU A 78 38.26 -30.59 21.79
N PRO A 79 39.20 -31.56 21.76
CA PRO A 79 39.47 -32.31 22.97
C PRO A 79 39.68 -31.23 24.03
N THR A 80 38.90 -31.26 25.10
CA THR A 80 39.33 -30.63 26.34
C THR A 80 40.77 -31.08 26.48
N ASP A 81 41.73 -30.18 26.26
CA ASP A 81 43.14 -30.47 26.47
C ASP A 81 43.16 -31.25 27.77
N GLU A 82 43.51 -32.54 27.68
CA GLU A 82 43.63 -33.38 28.86
C GLU A 82 44.55 -32.56 29.74
N CYS A 83 43.98 -32.08 30.85
CA CYS A 83 44.67 -31.20 31.78
C CYS A 83 46.05 -31.82 31.95
N PRO A 84 47.13 -31.12 31.58
CA PRO A 84 48.43 -31.75 31.51
C PRO A 84 48.61 -32.52 32.80
N GLU A 85 48.91 -33.83 32.70
CA GLU A 85 49.28 -34.67 33.84
C GLU A 85 50.62 -34.20 34.43
N GLU A 86 50.87 -32.90 34.46
CA GLU A 86 51.80 -32.30 35.38
C GLU A 86 51.27 -32.64 36.76
N GLU A 87 51.87 -33.66 37.37
CA GLU A 87 51.76 -33.94 38.79
C GLU A 87 51.86 -32.58 39.48
N CYS A 88 50.78 -32.16 40.13
CA CYS A 88 50.74 -30.93 40.92
C CYS A 88 51.64 -31.13 42.15
N LEU A 89 52.94 -31.10 41.90
CA LEU A 89 54.01 -31.35 42.85
C LEU A 89 54.17 -30.08 43.67
N ASP A 90 53.42 -30.00 44.75
CA ASP A 90 53.76 -29.06 45.80
C ASP A 90 55.05 -29.54 46.47
N TYR A 91 56.15 -28.84 46.17
CA TYR A 91 57.46 -29.11 46.73
C TYR A 91 57.44 -29.08 48.26
N GLU A 92 56.54 -28.33 48.89
CA GLU A 92 56.38 -28.25 50.34
C GLU A 92 55.78 -29.54 50.93
N VAL A 93 54.85 -30.17 50.22
CA VAL A 93 54.30 -31.50 50.56
C VAL A 93 55.34 -32.60 50.33
N LEU A 94 56.17 -32.46 49.28
CA LEU A 94 57.26 -33.41 49.00
C LEU A 94 58.37 -33.36 50.07
N LEU A 95 58.74 -32.15 50.51
CA LEU A 95 59.78 -31.92 51.51
C LEU A 95 59.35 -32.31 52.93
N ASN A 96 58.06 -32.21 53.24
CA ASN A 96 57.49 -32.54 54.56
C ASN A 96 56.89 -33.96 54.66
N CYS A 97 57.12 -34.82 53.67
CA CYS A 97 56.57 -36.17 53.70
C CYS A 97 57.09 -36.98 54.89
N SER A 98 56.17 -37.57 55.66
CA SER A 98 56.54 -38.45 56.77
C SER A 98 57.27 -39.71 56.27
N LYS A 99 58.07 -40.36 57.12
CA LYS A 99 58.73 -41.64 56.79
C LYS A 99 57.75 -42.77 56.45
N ASN A 100 56.47 -42.64 56.84
CA ASN A 100 55.42 -43.59 56.49
C ASN A 100 54.86 -43.26 55.09
N LYS A 101 54.98 -44.22 54.17
CA LYS A 101 54.53 -44.11 52.77
C LYS A 101 53.04 -43.80 52.66
N GLU A 102 52.20 -44.38 53.52
CA GLU A 102 50.74 -44.20 53.47
C GLU A 102 50.32 -42.78 53.86
N ILE A 103 51.00 -42.19 54.85
CA ILE A 103 50.74 -40.80 55.26
C ILE A 103 51.20 -39.84 54.16
N CYS A 104 52.34 -40.13 53.53
CA CYS A 104 52.86 -39.33 52.41
C CYS A 104 51.93 -39.37 51.19
N THR A 105 51.36 -40.53 50.83
CA THR A 105 50.36 -40.62 49.74
C THR A 105 49.07 -39.89 50.09
N LEU A 106 48.60 -39.98 51.33
CA LEU A 106 47.42 -39.22 51.78
C LEU A 106 47.64 -37.71 51.70
N GLN A 107 48.81 -37.21 52.12
CA GLN A 107 49.15 -35.78 52.03
C GLN A 107 49.18 -35.28 50.58
N LYS A 108 49.76 -36.07 49.65
CA LYS A 108 49.74 -35.77 48.21
C LYS A 108 48.31 -35.73 47.66
N ASN A 109 47.51 -36.75 47.95
CA ASN A 109 46.11 -36.81 47.51
C ASN A 109 45.29 -35.64 48.06
N GLN A 110 45.50 -35.26 49.32
CA GLN A 110 44.85 -34.10 49.92
C GLN A 110 45.22 -32.80 49.19
N HIS A 111 46.50 -32.59 48.87
CA HIS A 111 46.93 -31.43 48.09
C HIS A 111 46.30 -31.42 46.68
N MET A 112 46.31 -32.55 45.99
CA MET A 112 45.66 -32.69 44.67
C MET A 112 44.17 -32.35 44.73
N LEU A 113 43.45 -32.88 45.72
CA LEU A 113 42.04 -32.58 45.93
C LEU A 113 41.81 -31.09 46.23
N GLN A 114 42.66 -30.47 47.06
CA GLN A 114 42.57 -29.03 47.34
C GLN A 114 42.81 -28.18 46.08
N HIS A 115 43.75 -28.57 45.22
CA HIS A 115 43.99 -27.92 43.94
C HIS A 115 42.78 -28.06 43.01
N GLN A 116 42.25 -29.28 42.85
CA GLN A 116 41.05 -29.54 42.05
C GLN A 116 39.83 -28.75 42.55
N ILE A 117 39.63 -28.65 43.87
CA ILE A 117 38.57 -27.82 44.46
C ILE A 117 38.77 -26.35 44.12
N LYS A 118 39.99 -25.81 44.21
CA LYS A 118 40.30 -24.42 43.84
C LYS A 118 39.99 -24.15 42.37
N GLU A 119 40.37 -25.04 41.47
CA GLU A 119 40.07 -24.92 40.04
C GLU A 119 38.56 -25.00 39.77
N LEU A 120 37.84 -25.94 40.39
CA LEU A 120 36.38 -26.03 40.27
C LEU A 120 35.69 -24.75 40.78
N VAL A 121 36.17 -24.14 41.85
CA VAL A 121 35.65 -22.85 42.35
C VAL A 121 35.91 -21.72 41.34
N LYS A 122 37.10 -21.68 40.71
CA LYS A 122 37.39 -20.71 39.64
C LYS A 122 36.47 -20.91 38.43
N CYS A 123 36.33 -22.15 37.96
CA CYS A 123 35.42 -22.50 36.87
C CYS A 123 33.96 -22.12 37.21
N ASN A 124 33.50 -22.37 38.43
CA ASN A 124 32.17 -21.96 38.88
C ASN A 124 31.99 -20.44 38.85
N LYS A 125 33.00 -19.68 39.27
CA LYS A 125 32.99 -18.21 39.21
C LYS A 125 32.91 -17.71 37.77
N ILE A 126 33.71 -18.27 36.86
CA ILE A 126 33.68 -17.93 35.43
C ILE A 126 32.32 -18.26 34.82
N ALA A 127 31.77 -19.46 35.10
CA ALA A 127 30.47 -19.87 34.60
C ALA A 127 29.34 -18.93 35.09
N LYS A 128 29.38 -18.52 36.36
CA LYS A 128 28.42 -17.53 36.91
C LYS A 128 28.51 -16.19 36.19
N GLU A 129 29.71 -15.72 35.88
CA GLU A 129 29.89 -14.47 35.15
C GLU A 129 29.40 -14.57 33.71
N GLN A 130 29.68 -15.69 33.02
CA GLN A 130 29.16 -15.95 31.69
C GLN A 130 27.63 -16.01 31.66
N ILE A 131 26.99 -16.61 32.67
CA ILE A 131 25.53 -16.62 32.80
C ILE A 131 24.98 -15.19 32.89
N LYS A 132 25.61 -14.31 33.69
CA LYS A 132 25.17 -12.90 33.78
C LYS A 132 25.32 -12.17 32.46
N VAL A 133 26.44 -12.35 31.75
CA VAL A 133 26.65 -11.74 30.43
C VAL A 133 25.58 -12.21 29.44
N LEU A 134 25.27 -13.51 29.42
CA LEU A 134 24.22 -14.06 28.56
C LEU A 134 22.83 -13.52 28.92
N GLN A 135 22.53 -13.33 30.21
CA GLN A 135 21.29 -12.71 30.66
C GLN A 135 21.17 -11.26 30.20
N LEU A 136 22.25 -10.47 30.29
CA LEU A 136 22.28 -9.09 29.79
C LEU A 136 22.10 -9.05 28.27
N ASN A 137 22.84 -9.85 27.51
CA ASN A 137 22.70 -9.91 26.06
C ASN A 137 21.29 -10.29 25.61
N MET A 138 20.65 -11.24 26.31
CA MET A 138 19.27 -11.63 26.01
C MET A 138 18.28 -10.51 26.32
N CYS A 139 18.54 -9.72 27.36
CA CYS A 139 17.77 -8.53 27.68
C CYS A 139 17.84 -7.49 26.55
N GLU A 140 19.05 -7.19 26.10
CA GLU A 140 19.30 -6.26 24.99
C GLU A 140 18.61 -6.71 23.71
N LYS A 141 18.76 -8.00 23.35
CA LYS A 141 18.08 -8.57 22.18
C LYS A 141 16.56 -8.56 22.30
N ASN A 142 16.02 -8.74 23.50
CA ASN A 142 14.57 -8.62 23.69
C ASN A 142 14.09 -7.18 23.48
N ASN A 143 14.85 -6.18 23.92
CA ASN A 143 14.52 -4.77 23.67
C ASN A 143 14.60 -4.42 22.18
N GLU A 144 15.65 -4.87 21.47
CA GLU A 144 15.74 -4.71 20.01
C GLU A 144 14.53 -5.33 19.27
N ILE A 145 14.06 -6.51 19.72
CA ILE A 145 12.87 -7.15 19.16
C ILE A 145 11.61 -6.31 19.39
N LEU A 146 11.46 -5.70 20.57
CA LEU A 146 10.31 -4.83 20.87
C LEU A 146 10.33 -3.56 20.00
N GLU A 147 11.49 -2.93 19.82
CA GLU A 147 11.64 -1.77 18.93
C GLU A 147 11.29 -2.12 17.48
N LEU A 148 11.79 -3.25 16.98
CA LEU A 148 11.46 -3.74 15.64
C LEU A 148 9.98 -4.03 15.48
N ARG A 149 9.31 -4.53 16.52
CA ARG A 149 7.87 -4.80 16.50
C ARG A 149 7.06 -3.51 16.34
N GLU A 150 7.40 -2.45 17.06
CA GLU A 150 6.73 -1.15 16.91
C GLU A 150 6.97 -0.51 15.54
N LEU A 151 8.18 -0.67 14.98
CA LEU A 151 8.47 -0.24 13.61
C LEU A 151 7.63 -0.99 12.58
N VAL A 152 7.51 -2.33 12.72
CA VAL A 152 6.67 -3.15 11.84
C VAL A 152 5.20 -2.73 11.93
N LYS A 153 4.70 -2.46 13.14
CA LYS A 153 3.34 -1.96 13.33
C LYS A 153 3.12 -0.62 12.60
N THR A 154 4.04 0.32 12.76
CA THR A 154 4.00 1.62 12.06
C THR A 154 4.01 1.43 10.54
N LEU A 155 4.84 0.51 10.02
CA LEU A 155 4.87 0.20 8.58
C LEU A 155 3.56 -0.39 8.08
N MET A 156 2.89 -1.24 8.85
CA MET A 156 1.57 -1.76 8.49
C MET A 156 0.51 -0.66 8.45
N GLU A 157 0.51 0.26 9.40
CA GLU A 157 -0.39 1.42 9.41
C GLU A 157 -0.18 2.30 8.17
N TRP A 158 1.08 2.55 7.81
CA TRP A 158 1.44 3.28 6.60
C TRP A 158 1.00 2.55 5.32
N LYS A 159 1.22 1.24 5.24
CA LYS A 159 0.76 0.42 4.11
C LYS A 159 -0.75 0.54 3.93
N ASN A 160 -1.52 0.33 5.00
CA ASN A 160 -2.98 0.41 4.96
C ASN A 160 -3.47 1.80 4.53
N THR A 161 -2.79 2.85 5.00
CA THR A 161 -3.10 4.23 4.59
C THR A 161 -2.82 4.45 3.10
N LEU A 162 -1.70 3.94 2.60
CA LEU A 162 -1.36 4.03 1.17
C LEU A 162 -2.35 3.24 0.31
N ASP A 163 -2.69 2.01 0.69
CA ASP A 163 -3.65 1.17 -0.04
C ASP A 163 -5.01 1.87 -0.15
N HIS A 164 -5.46 2.54 0.92
CA HIS A 164 -6.68 3.35 0.91
C HIS A 164 -6.60 4.55 -0.06
N GLU A 165 -5.50 5.30 -0.03
CA GLU A 165 -5.31 6.43 -0.95
C GLU A 165 -5.15 5.99 -2.42
N PHE A 166 -4.55 4.82 -2.66
CA PHE A 166 -4.52 4.20 -3.98
C PHE A 166 -5.92 3.83 -4.47
N GLY A 167 -6.76 3.23 -3.61
CA GLY A 167 -8.16 2.95 -3.91
C GLY A 167 -8.92 4.21 -4.36
N LYS A 168 -8.83 5.30 -3.58
CA LYS A 168 -9.43 6.60 -3.95
C LYS A 168 -8.91 7.15 -5.28
N CYS A 169 -7.61 7.01 -5.55
CA CYS A 169 -7.02 7.46 -6.81
C CYS A 169 -7.57 6.67 -8.00
N LEU A 170 -7.73 5.35 -7.83
CA LEU A 170 -8.28 4.47 -8.86
C LEU A 170 -9.74 4.81 -9.17
N GLU A 171 -10.58 5.00 -8.15
CA GLU A 171 -11.98 5.43 -8.32
C GLU A 171 -12.08 6.75 -9.08
N ARG A 172 -11.27 7.75 -8.71
CA ARG A 172 -11.21 9.05 -9.40
C ARG A 172 -10.77 8.90 -10.85
N PHE A 173 -9.82 8.01 -11.13
CA PHE A 173 -9.34 7.75 -12.47
C PHE A 173 -10.43 7.12 -13.35
N GLU A 174 -11.10 6.08 -12.85
CA GLU A 174 -12.21 5.43 -13.57
C GLU A 174 -13.36 6.41 -13.81
N TYR A 175 -13.73 7.23 -12.82
CA TYR A 175 -14.71 8.30 -13.02
C TYR A 175 -14.30 9.27 -14.14
N LEU A 176 -13.05 9.77 -14.13
CA LEU A 176 -12.56 10.68 -15.16
C LEU A 176 -12.52 10.04 -16.56
N LYS A 177 -12.23 8.74 -16.63
CA LYS A 177 -12.25 7.96 -17.86
C LYS A 177 -13.68 7.87 -18.42
N HIS A 178 -14.68 7.62 -17.58
CA HIS A 178 -16.09 7.65 -17.97
C HIS A 178 -16.53 9.04 -18.45
N VAL A 179 -16.25 10.10 -17.68
CA VAL A 179 -16.59 11.48 -18.06
C VAL A 179 -15.93 11.89 -19.38
N LYS A 180 -14.68 11.48 -19.62
CA LYS A 180 -14.00 11.74 -20.90
C LYS A 180 -14.63 10.99 -22.07
N ALA A 181 -15.14 9.78 -21.84
CA ALA A 181 -15.88 9.03 -22.85
C ALA A 181 -17.19 9.77 -23.20
N GLU A 182 -17.96 10.17 -22.19
CA GLU A 182 -19.19 10.96 -22.39
C GLU A 182 -18.92 12.28 -23.13
N TRP A 183 -17.83 12.97 -22.81
CA TRP A 183 -17.50 14.23 -23.48
C TRP A 183 -17.13 14.06 -24.96
N ARG A 184 -16.56 12.90 -25.33
CA ARG A 184 -16.34 12.57 -26.73
C ARG A 184 -17.67 12.44 -27.48
N ASP A 185 -18.63 11.75 -26.89
CA ASP A 185 -19.96 11.54 -27.49
C ASP A 185 -20.72 12.87 -27.65
N VAL A 186 -20.66 13.74 -26.64
CA VAL A 186 -21.25 15.09 -26.72
C VAL A 186 -20.58 15.91 -27.81
N ASN A 187 -19.24 15.86 -27.92
CA ASN A 187 -18.52 16.59 -28.96
C ASN A 187 -18.87 16.09 -30.37
N GLU A 188 -19.00 14.77 -30.56
CA GLU A 188 -19.49 14.20 -31.82
C GLU A 188 -20.89 14.70 -32.16
N LYS A 189 -21.79 14.79 -31.17
CA LYS A 189 -23.14 15.30 -31.39
C LYS A 189 -23.17 16.78 -31.75
N ILE A 190 -22.31 17.60 -31.13
CA ILE A 190 -22.16 19.02 -31.47
C ILE A 190 -21.66 19.17 -32.91
N GLU A 191 -20.66 18.38 -33.31
CA GLU A 191 -20.15 18.37 -34.69
C GLU A 191 -21.22 17.97 -35.70
N GLU A 192 -22.02 16.95 -35.41
CA GLU A 192 -23.15 16.55 -36.24
C GLU A 192 -24.19 17.68 -36.36
N GLN A 193 -24.56 18.33 -35.25
CA GLN A 193 -25.48 19.46 -35.26
C GLN A 193 -24.93 20.66 -36.05
N ASN A 194 -23.65 20.96 -35.92
CA ASN A 194 -22.99 22.03 -36.67
C ASN A 194 -23.02 21.76 -38.18
N LYS A 195 -22.79 20.50 -38.60
CA LYS A 195 -22.92 20.09 -40.00
C LYS A 195 -24.35 20.30 -40.50
N CYS A 196 -25.36 19.80 -39.78
CA CYS A 196 -26.76 19.99 -40.14
C CYS A 196 -27.13 21.48 -40.22
N LEU A 197 -26.68 22.28 -39.26
CA LEU A 197 -26.93 23.72 -39.23
C LEU A 197 -26.23 24.46 -40.38
N SER A 198 -25.04 24.02 -40.78
CA SER A 198 -24.36 24.55 -41.97
C SER A 198 -25.14 24.25 -43.24
N THR A 199 -25.58 23.00 -43.44
CA THR A 199 -26.43 22.62 -44.58
C THR A 199 -27.75 23.40 -44.58
N PHE A 200 -28.36 23.58 -43.42
CA PHE A 200 -29.59 24.35 -43.31
C PHE A 200 -29.35 25.84 -43.58
N LYS A 201 -28.19 26.40 -43.19
CA LYS A 201 -27.78 27.76 -43.54
C LYS A 201 -27.69 27.99 -45.03
N GLU A 202 -27.21 27.01 -45.80
CA GLU A 202 -27.12 27.09 -47.26
C GLU A 202 -28.50 27.19 -47.94
N SER A 203 -29.56 26.70 -47.29
CA SER A 203 -30.94 26.81 -47.79
C SER A 203 -31.57 28.20 -47.60
N PHE A 204 -30.98 29.05 -46.76
CA PHE A 204 -31.50 30.40 -46.52
C PHE A 204 -30.97 31.39 -47.54
N VAL A 205 -31.89 32.21 -48.07
CA VAL A 205 -31.53 33.37 -48.86
C VAL A 205 -31.00 34.46 -47.92
N GLY A 206 -29.84 35.04 -48.26
CA GLY A 206 -29.25 36.14 -47.51
C GLY A 206 -30.22 37.31 -47.39
N LYS A 207 -30.28 37.94 -46.20
CA LYS A 207 -31.19 39.05 -45.90
C LYS A 207 -31.13 40.18 -46.94
N ALA A 208 -29.94 40.47 -47.47
CA ALA A 208 -29.75 41.49 -48.51
C ALA A 208 -30.48 41.11 -49.81
N CYS A 209 -30.33 39.87 -50.28
CA CYS A 209 -31.01 39.35 -51.47
C CYS A 209 -32.54 39.35 -51.27
N PHE A 210 -33.02 38.88 -50.10
CA PHE A 210 -34.44 38.92 -49.78
C PHE A 210 -35.00 40.36 -49.78
N LEU A 211 -34.28 41.31 -49.19
CA LEU A 211 -34.70 42.72 -49.17
C LEU A 211 -34.69 43.33 -50.58
N GLN A 212 -33.73 42.96 -51.41
CA GLN A 212 -33.66 43.40 -52.81
C GLN A 212 -34.83 42.84 -53.62
N GLU A 213 -35.11 41.54 -53.53
CA GLU A 213 -36.29 40.94 -54.18
C GLU A 213 -37.58 41.57 -53.69
N LYS A 214 -37.74 41.73 -52.36
CA LYS A 214 -38.90 42.41 -51.77
C LYS A 214 -39.09 43.81 -52.35
N LYS A 215 -38.00 44.59 -52.49
CA LYS A 215 -38.06 45.93 -53.08
C LYS A 215 -38.47 45.86 -54.55
N SER A 216 -37.85 44.99 -55.34
CA SER A 216 -38.20 44.75 -56.75
C SER A 216 -39.68 44.41 -56.92
N PHE A 217 -40.22 43.50 -56.10
CA PHE A 217 -41.64 43.16 -56.10
C PHE A 217 -42.54 44.34 -55.75
N ILE A 218 -42.16 45.16 -54.76
CA ILE A 218 -42.93 46.36 -54.39
C ILE A 218 -42.92 47.38 -55.54
N ASP A 219 -41.77 47.59 -56.17
CA ASP A 219 -41.62 48.51 -57.30
C ASP A 219 -42.50 48.04 -58.48
N ALA A 220 -42.46 46.74 -58.83
CA ALA A 220 -43.33 46.16 -59.85
C ALA A 220 -44.84 46.29 -59.52
N ILE A 221 -45.22 46.09 -58.26
CA ILE A 221 -46.60 46.33 -57.80
C ILE A 221 -47.01 47.79 -58.00
N ASN A 222 -46.11 48.73 -57.73
CA ASN A 222 -46.40 50.15 -57.89
C ASN A 222 -46.51 50.54 -59.37
N GLU A 223 -45.66 50.00 -60.24
CA GLU A 223 -45.76 50.19 -61.70
C GLU A 223 -47.11 49.69 -62.23
N ILE A 224 -47.53 48.48 -61.83
CA ILE A 224 -48.85 47.94 -62.19
C ILE A 224 -49.97 48.86 -61.70
N LYS A 225 -49.88 49.40 -60.49
CA LYS A 225 -50.87 50.34 -59.95
C LYS A 225 -50.94 51.62 -60.76
N GLU A 226 -49.82 52.20 -61.16
CA GLU A 226 -49.80 53.41 -61.98
C GLU A 226 -50.36 53.15 -63.38
N MET A 227 -49.96 52.06 -64.04
CA MET A 227 -50.57 51.65 -65.31
C MET A 227 -52.09 51.48 -65.20
N LEU A 228 -52.57 50.89 -64.10
CA LEU A 228 -54.00 50.73 -63.86
C LEU A 228 -54.70 52.08 -63.71
N LYS A 229 -54.09 53.03 -62.98
CA LYS A 229 -54.62 54.39 -62.84
C LYS A 229 -54.69 55.12 -64.17
N GLU A 230 -53.62 55.06 -64.97
CA GLU A 230 -53.57 55.66 -66.30
C GLU A 230 -54.65 55.08 -67.22
N LEU A 231 -54.82 53.75 -67.19
CA LEU A 231 -55.84 53.07 -67.98
C LEU A 231 -57.26 53.46 -67.51
N PHE A 232 -57.48 53.56 -66.20
CA PHE A 232 -58.74 54.08 -65.64
C PHE A 232 -59.02 55.51 -66.09
N GLN A 233 -58.02 56.40 -66.00
CA GLN A 233 -58.15 57.80 -66.42
C GLN A 233 -58.46 57.91 -67.91
N TYR A 234 -57.76 57.16 -68.76
CA TYR A 234 -58.00 57.09 -70.19
C TYR A 234 -59.44 56.63 -70.51
N GLN A 235 -59.91 55.57 -69.85
CA GLN A 235 -61.29 55.11 -70.02
C GLN A 235 -62.30 56.18 -69.57
N PHE A 236 -62.05 56.82 -68.43
CA PHE A 236 -62.90 57.87 -67.90
C PHE A 236 -63.01 59.07 -68.85
N GLU A 237 -61.90 59.57 -69.37
CA GLU A 237 -61.86 60.67 -70.35
C GLU A 237 -62.56 60.29 -71.67
N ARG A 238 -62.39 59.04 -72.11
CA ARG A 238 -63.10 58.51 -73.28
C ARG A 238 -64.61 58.46 -73.05
N PHE A 239 -65.06 58.03 -71.87
CA PHE A 239 -66.49 58.06 -71.50
C PHE A 239 -67.03 59.49 -71.44
N ALA A 240 -66.32 60.41 -70.79
CA ALA A 240 -66.71 61.83 -70.72
C ALA A 240 -66.80 62.47 -72.12
N SER A 241 -65.87 62.14 -73.01
CA SER A 241 -65.89 62.61 -74.40
C SER A 241 -67.07 62.04 -75.19
N LEU A 242 -67.41 60.75 -74.99
CA LEU A 242 -68.61 60.13 -75.58
C LEU A 242 -69.89 60.80 -75.07
N GLU A 243 -69.98 61.08 -73.78
CA GLU A 243 -71.11 61.74 -73.15
C GLU A 243 -71.31 63.17 -73.70
N GLN A 244 -70.24 63.95 -73.85
CA GLN A 244 -70.30 65.27 -74.50
C GLN A 244 -70.75 65.21 -75.96
N ARG A 245 -70.35 64.16 -76.70
CA ARG A 245 -70.79 63.96 -78.09
C ARG A 245 -72.26 63.60 -78.17
N LEU A 246 -72.78 62.83 -77.22
CA LEU A 246 -74.21 62.53 -77.11
C LEU A 246 -75.03 63.79 -76.77
N GLN A 247 -74.51 64.66 -75.91
CA GLN A 247 -75.18 65.92 -75.53
C GLN A 247 -75.20 67.00 -76.63
N LYS A 248 -74.26 66.97 -77.60
CA LYS A 248 -74.21 67.90 -78.75
C LYS A 248 -74.94 67.36 -80.00
N GLY A 249 -75.56 66.18 -79.89
CA GLY A 249 -76.18 65.45 -81.00
C GLY A 249 -77.68 65.60 -81.12
N ASP A 250 -78.28 66.67 -80.57
CA ASP A 250 -79.68 67.10 -80.78
C ASP A 250 -79.73 68.46 -81.49
#